data_AF-A0A7X9MI32-F1
#
_entry.id   AF-A0A7X9MI32-F1
#
_cell.length_a   1.000
_cell.length_b   1.000
_cell.length_c   1.000
_cell.angle_alpha   90.00
_cell.angle_beta   90.00
_cell.angle_gamma   90.00
#
_symmetry.space_group_name_H-M   'P 1'
#
loop_
_entity.id
_entity.type
_entity.pdbx_description
1 polymer ?
#
loop_
_entity_poly.entity_id
_entity_poly.type
_entity_poly.pdbx_seq_one_letter_code
_entity_poly.pdbx_strand_id
1 'polypeptide(L)'
;MTTPEEQNENVTNVEEFADNVEVAADEYVAEEAVAEPVAPIVLDRPIQTVGRRKEAVVRVRLVPGSGNFVLNGRTIEDYFPNKVHQQLVKSPLVTVERPEGFDIHARLHGGGPSGQAGALRLAIARALIEVTPEDRPALKRAGFLTRDPRAVERKKYGLKKARKASQYSKR
;
A
#
# COMPACT_ATOMS: atom_id res chain seq x y z
N MET A 1 74.11 -13.24 1.68
CA MET A 1 73.66 -14.54 1.15
C MET A 1 72.14 -14.63 1.31
N THR A 2 71.42 -14.22 0.25
CA THR A 2 70.35 -14.95 -0.47
C THR A 2 69.23 -15.71 0.30
N THR A 3 68.02 -15.10 0.26
CA THR A 3 66.63 -15.64 0.07
C THR A 3 65.90 -16.50 1.12
N PRO A 4 64.56 -16.71 1.04
CA PRO A 4 63.45 -15.93 0.42
C PRO A 4 62.14 -15.85 1.27
N GLU A 5 61.16 -15.13 0.72
CA GLU A 5 59.70 -15.13 0.99
C GLU A 5 59.05 -16.52 1.07
N GLU A 6 57.95 -16.62 1.82
CA GLU A 6 56.69 -17.25 1.33
C GLU A 6 55.49 -16.79 2.18
N GLN A 7 54.41 -16.40 1.50
CA GLN A 7 53.11 -16.06 2.10
C GLN A 7 52.16 -17.26 2.05
N ASN A 8 51.44 -17.44 3.18
CA ASN A 8 50.00 -17.68 3.30
C ASN A 8 49.40 -19.00 2.77
N GLU A 9 48.91 -19.84 3.70
CA GLU A 9 47.64 -20.56 3.52
C GLU A 9 46.87 -20.60 4.85
N ASN A 10 45.59 -20.22 4.77
CA ASN A 10 44.64 -20.15 5.86
C ASN A 10 43.87 -21.49 5.91
N VAL A 11 43.78 -22.15 7.06
CA VAL A 11 42.82 -23.26 7.27
C VAL A 11 42.11 -23.08 8.60
N THR A 12 40.81 -22.88 8.46
CA THR A 12 39.74 -22.91 9.45
C THR A 12 39.77 -24.16 10.33
N ASN A 13 39.75 -24.00 11.65
CA ASN A 13 38.81 -24.69 12.54
C ASN A 13 38.93 -24.17 13.98
N VAL A 14 37.88 -23.59 14.53
CA VAL A 14 37.66 -23.54 16.00
C VAL A 14 36.15 -23.65 16.22
N GLU A 15 35.67 -24.89 16.32
CA GLU A 15 34.50 -25.18 17.14
C GLU A 15 34.95 -25.31 18.61
N GLU A 16 33.99 -25.07 19.49
CA GLU A 16 34.00 -25.26 20.94
C GLU A 16 34.69 -24.17 21.80
N PHE A 17 33.88 -23.23 22.28
CA PHE A 17 33.96 -22.79 23.68
C PHE A 17 32.54 -22.60 24.26
N ALA A 18 32.13 -23.64 24.98
CA ALA A 18 31.31 -23.69 26.18
C ALA A 18 30.22 -22.64 26.43
N ASP A 19 29.00 -23.16 26.57
CA ASP A 19 27.90 -22.61 27.37
C ASP A 19 28.35 -22.16 28.76
N ASN A 20 28.13 -20.88 29.06
CA ASN A 20 27.28 -20.40 30.16
C ASN A 20 27.55 -18.92 30.43
N VAL A 21 26.62 -18.07 30.01
CA VAL A 21 26.40 -16.77 30.64
C VAL A 21 24.90 -16.66 30.89
N GLU A 22 24.51 -16.91 32.13
CA GLU A 22 23.21 -16.47 32.65
C GLU A 22 23.16 -14.94 32.52
N VAL A 23 22.33 -14.44 31.61
CA VAL A 23 21.90 -13.05 31.59
C VAL A 23 20.41 -13.05 31.92
N ALA A 24 20.14 -12.49 33.10
CA ALA A 24 18.88 -12.07 33.66
C ALA A 24 17.66 -12.21 32.74
N ALA A 25 16.69 -13.00 33.20
CA ALA A 25 15.33 -12.94 32.72
C ALA A 25 14.81 -11.51 32.91
N ASP A 26 14.70 -10.78 31.80
CA ASP A 26 13.89 -9.58 31.70
C ASP A 26 12.42 -10.00 31.88
N GLU A 27 11.90 -9.90 33.09
CA GLU A 27 10.45 -9.82 33.30
C GLU A 27 9.96 -8.43 32.90
N TYR A 28 9.88 -8.18 31.59
CA TYR A 28 8.86 -7.27 31.09
C TYR A 28 7.56 -8.07 31.05
N VAL A 29 6.71 -7.82 32.03
CA VAL A 29 5.29 -8.15 31.92
C VAL A 29 4.78 -7.31 30.75
N ALA A 30 4.70 -7.93 29.58
CA ALA A 30 3.85 -7.44 28.51
C ALA A 30 2.44 -7.46 29.09
N GLU A 31 1.94 -6.29 29.49
CA GLU A 31 0.51 -6.09 29.60
C GLU A 31 -0.05 -6.42 28.21
N GLU A 32 -0.52 -7.65 28.04
CA GLU A 32 -1.46 -7.98 26.99
C GLU A 32 -2.66 -7.08 27.22
N ALA A 33 -2.68 -5.95 26.53
CA ALA A 33 -3.84 -5.13 26.37
C ALA A 33 -4.92 -6.02 25.77
N VAL A 34 -5.81 -6.50 26.63
CA VAL A 34 -7.02 -7.21 26.24
C VAL A 34 -7.74 -6.26 25.27
N ALA A 35 -7.72 -6.60 23.99
CA ALA A 35 -8.41 -5.85 22.96
C ALA A 35 -9.90 -5.85 23.33
N GLU A 36 -10.40 -4.73 23.81
CA GLU A 36 -11.82 -4.57 24.06
C GLU A 36 -12.60 -4.96 22.78
N PRO A 37 -13.73 -5.68 22.91
CA PRO A 37 -14.52 -6.02 21.75
C PRO A 37 -14.98 -4.72 21.10
N VAL A 38 -14.37 -4.40 19.95
CA VAL A 38 -14.68 -3.20 19.16
C VAL A 38 -16.19 -3.20 18.95
N ALA A 39 -16.88 -2.24 19.58
CA ALA A 39 -18.32 -2.11 19.47
C ALA A 39 -18.71 -2.08 17.98
N PRO A 40 -19.82 -2.73 17.58
CA PRO A 40 -20.24 -2.72 16.20
C PRO A 40 -20.41 -1.27 15.76
N ILE A 41 -19.70 -0.89 14.70
CA ILE A 41 -19.75 0.47 14.18
C ILE A 41 -21.10 0.61 13.48
N VAL A 42 -22.09 1.12 14.21
CA VAL A 42 -23.43 1.34 13.67
C VAL A 42 -23.39 2.59 12.79
N LEU A 43 -23.40 2.38 11.48
CA LEU A 43 -23.47 3.46 10.50
C LEU A 43 -24.93 3.65 10.08
N ASP A 44 -25.53 4.78 10.45
CA ASP A 44 -26.90 5.15 10.03
C ASP A 44 -27.07 5.30 8.52
N ARG A 45 -25.97 5.58 7.81
CA ARG A 45 -25.96 5.81 6.35
C ARG A 45 -24.69 5.20 5.73
N PRO A 46 -24.77 4.69 4.49
CA PRO A 46 -23.57 4.23 3.80
C PRO A 46 -22.63 5.42 3.55
N ILE A 47 -21.38 5.26 3.97
CA ILE A 47 -20.33 6.27 3.79
C ILE A 47 -20.01 6.40 2.30
N GLN A 48 -19.94 7.64 1.80
CA GLN A 48 -19.71 7.92 0.38
C GLN A 48 -18.45 8.73 0.18
N THR A 49 -17.45 8.13 -0.46
CA THR A 49 -16.18 8.80 -0.73
C THR A 49 -15.80 8.76 -2.20
N VAL A 50 -14.86 9.63 -2.56
CA VAL A 50 -14.35 9.74 -3.92
C VAL A 50 -12.84 9.65 -3.91
N GLY A 51 -12.30 8.85 -4.83
CA GLY A 51 -10.88 8.75 -5.13
C GLY A 51 -10.60 9.11 -6.57
N ARG A 52 -9.48 9.80 -6.82
CA ARG A 52 -9.07 10.23 -8.16
C ARG A 52 -7.57 10.01 -8.37
N ARG A 53 -7.21 9.47 -9.53
CA ARG A 53 -5.81 9.32 -9.96
C ARG A 53 -5.73 9.41 -11.48
N LYS A 54 -4.81 10.24 -11.99
CA LYS A 54 -4.77 10.60 -13.41
C LYS A 54 -6.17 11.07 -13.85
N GLU A 55 -6.77 10.39 -14.83
CA GLU A 55 -8.12 10.65 -15.35
C GLU A 55 -9.20 9.74 -14.73
N ALA A 56 -8.81 8.77 -13.88
CA ALA A 56 -9.76 7.86 -13.25
C ALA A 56 -10.46 8.52 -12.05
N VAL A 57 -11.78 8.35 -12.01
CA VAL A 57 -12.65 8.79 -10.91
C VAL A 57 -13.41 7.58 -10.39
N VAL A 58 -13.32 7.35 -9.08
CA VAL A 58 -13.96 6.23 -8.41
C VAL A 58 -14.82 6.76 -7.26
N ARG A 59 -16.08 6.34 -7.23
CA ARG A 59 -17.02 6.62 -6.14
C ARG A 59 -17.22 5.32 -5.35
N VAL A 60 -17.00 5.36 -4.05
CA VAL A 60 -17.14 4.20 -3.15
C VAL A 60 -18.30 4.43 -2.19
N ARG A 61 -19.08 3.39 -1.97
CA ARG A 61 -19.98 3.25 -0.83
C ARG A 61 -19.43 2.16 0.07
N LEU A 62 -19.20 2.50 1.34
CA LEU A 62 -18.73 1.56 2.36
C LEU A 62 -19.92 1.16 3.24
N VAL A 63 -20.07 -0.14 3.46
CA VAL A 63 -21.12 -0.75 4.29
C VAL A 63 -20.43 -1.76 5.23
N PRO A 64 -20.78 -1.86 6.52
CA PRO A 64 -20.26 -2.93 7.37
C PRO A 64 -20.75 -4.28 6.86
N GLY A 65 -19.85 -5.25 6.70
CA GLY A 65 -20.16 -6.50 5.99
C GLY A 65 -19.05 -7.55 6.09
N SER A 66 -18.96 -8.42 5.07
CA SER A 66 -18.09 -9.62 5.05
C SER A 66 -16.82 -9.48 4.19
N GLY A 67 -16.50 -8.27 3.71
CA GLY A 67 -15.29 -8.05 2.89
C GLY A 67 -15.54 -8.16 1.38
N ASN A 68 -16.80 -8.11 0.92
CA ASN A 68 -17.14 -8.28 -0.48
C ASN A 68 -16.82 -7.03 -1.31
N PHE A 69 -16.15 -7.22 -2.44
CA PHE A 69 -15.84 -6.17 -3.40
C PHE A 69 -16.72 -6.27 -4.64
N VAL A 70 -17.62 -5.30 -4.82
CA VAL A 70 -18.46 -5.19 -6.01
C VAL A 70 -18.04 -3.98 -6.84
N LEU A 71 -17.35 -4.23 -7.95
CA LEU A 71 -16.80 -3.22 -8.86
C LEU A 71 -17.64 -3.19 -10.15
N ASN A 72 -18.50 -2.18 -10.31
CA ASN A 72 -19.42 -2.09 -11.46
C ASN A 72 -20.24 -3.37 -11.72
N GLY A 73 -20.56 -4.14 -10.66
CA GLY A 73 -21.30 -5.42 -10.75
C GLY A 73 -20.43 -6.66 -10.99
N ARG A 74 -19.09 -6.53 -10.94
CA ARG A 74 -18.13 -7.65 -11.05
C ARG A 74 -17.32 -7.81 -9.77
N THR A 75 -16.73 -8.98 -9.59
CA THR A 75 -15.79 -9.24 -8.48
C THR A 75 -14.46 -8.51 -8.70
N ILE A 76 -13.65 -8.40 -7.65
CA ILE A 76 -12.32 -7.77 -7.75
C ILE A 76 -11.36 -8.55 -8.66
N GLU A 77 -11.49 -9.87 -8.70
CA GLU A 77 -10.64 -10.76 -9.49
C GLU A 77 -10.93 -10.63 -10.98
N ASP A 78 -12.23 -10.57 -11.33
CA ASP A 78 -12.67 -10.39 -12.72
C ASP A 78 -12.35 -8.99 -13.25
N TYR A 79 -12.47 -7.96 -12.40
CA TYR A 79 -12.23 -6.58 -12.82
C TYR A 79 -10.74 -6.23 -12.90
N PHE A 80 -9.94 -6.76 -11.96
CA PHE A 80 -8.49 -6.59 -11.92
C PHE A 80 -7.78 -7.96 -11.95
N PRO A 81 -7.47 -8.50 -13.14
CA PRO A 81 -6.77 -9.78 -13.26
C PRO A 81 -5.37 -9.77 -12.63
N ASN A 82 -4.71 -8.60 -12.58
CA ASN A 82 -3.38 -8.44 -12.00
C ASN A 82 -3.43 -8.43 -10.47
N LYS A 83 -2.72 -9.38 -9.83
CA LYS A 83 -2.58 -9.45 -8.36
C LYS A 83 -2.06 -8.17 -7.72
N VAL A 84 -1.14 -7.45 -8.39
CA VAL A 84 -0.61 -6.16 -7.91
C VAL A 84 -1.71 -5.12 -7.73
N HIS A 85 -2.71 -5.08 -8.62
CA HIS A 85 -3.83 -4.15 -8.50
C HIS A 85 -4.78 -4.54 -7.37
N GLN A 86 -5.02 -5.84 -7.18
CA GLN A 86 -5.81 -6.35 -6.06
C GLN A 86 -5.15 -6.02 -4.72
N GLN A 87 -3.84 -6.25 -4.60
CA GLN A 87 -3.05 -5.94 -3.39
C GLN A 87 -3.10 -4.44 -3.07
N LEU A 88 -2.95 -3.58 -4.07
CA LEU A 88 -3.02 -2.12 -3.91
C LEU A 88 -4.39 -1.66 -3.37
N VAL A 89 -5.47 -2.32 -3.78
CA VAL A 89 -6.83 -2.00 -3.32
C VAL A 89 -7.05 -2.49 -1.89
N LYS A 90 -6.49 -3.65 -1.53
CA LYS A 90 -6.59 -4.25 -0.18
C LYS A 90 -5.66 -3.61 0.85
N SER A 91 -4.55 -2.99 0.44
CA SER A 91 -3.52 -2.42 1.34
C SER A 91 -4.06 -1.54 2.49
N PRO A 92 -4.97 -0.57 2.28
CA PRO A 92 -5.46 0.28 3.38
C PRO A 92 -6.26 -0.50 4.44
N LEU A 93 -6.94 -1.57 4.06
CA LEU A 93 -7.68 -2.42 5.00
C LEU A 93 -6.73 -3.28 5.83
N VAL A 94 -5.65 -3.77 5.23
CA VAL A 94 -4.60 -4.52 5.92
C VAL A 94 -3.88 -3.64 6.94
N THR A 95 -3.61 -2.37 6.62
CA THR A 95 -2.94 -1.43 7.54
C THR A 95 -3.78 -1.04 8.75
N VAL A 96 -5.11 -1.12 8.64
CA VAL A 96 -6.05 -0.89 9.75
C VAL A 96 -6.49 -2.21 10.38
N GLU A 97 -5.91 -3.35 9.95
CA GLU A 97 -6.17 -4.69 10.49
C GLU A 97 -7.66 -5.11 10.40
N ARG A 98 -8.40 -4.56 9.43
CA ARG A 98 -9.83 -4.84 9.19
C ARG A 98 -10.07 -5.30 7.74
N PRO A 99 -9.53 -6.47 7.32
CA PRO A 99 -9.66 -6.93 5.93
C PRO A 99 -11.09 -7.33 5.54
N GLU A 100 -11.86 -7.88 6.48
CA GLU A 100 -13.17 -8.51 6.21
C GLU A 100 -14.37 -7.76 6.81
N GLY A 101 -14.14 -6.64 7.50
CA GLY A 101 -15.22 -5.94 8.23
C GLY A 101 -16.16 -5.10 7.36
N PHE A 102 -15.85 -4.89 6.07
CA PHE A 102 -16.59 -3.96 5.21
C PHE A 102 -16.84 -4.50 3.82
N ASP A 103 -18.07 -4.35 3.36
CA ASP A 103 -18.44 -4.51 1.95
C ASP A 103 -18.24 -3.19 1.20
N ILE A 104 -17.61 -3.29 0.03
CA ILE A 104 -17.19 -2.14 -0.79
C ILE A 104 -17.92 -2.19 -2.12
N HIS A 105 -18.81 -1.22 -2.33
CA HIS A 105 -19.46 -1.00 -3.62
C HIS A 105 -18.81 0.18 -4.33
N ALA A 106 -18.20 -0.09 -5.48
CA ALA A 106 -17.50 0.94 -6.25
C ALA A 106 -18.08 1.13 -7.66
N ARG A 107 -18.23 2.41 -8.02
CA ARG A 107 -18.50 2.85 -9.39
C ARG A 107 -17.23 3.50 -9.95
N LEU A 108 -16.65 2.88 -10.97
CA LEU A 108 -15.38 3.29 -11.56
C LEU A 108 -15.61 3.83 -12.98
N HIS A 109 -15.07 5.01 -13.27
CA HIS A 109 -15.15 5.65 -14.59
C HIS A 109 -13.82 6.33 -14.95
N GLY A 110 -13.49 6.35 -16.25
CA GLY A 110 -12.31 7.04 -16.80
C GLY A 110 -10.97 6.33 -16.57
N GLY A 111 -9.92 6.82 -17.24
CA GLY A 111 -8.56 6.30 -17.14
C GLY A 111 -8.41 4.86 -17.62
N GLY A 112 -7.66 4.06 -16.86
CA GLY A 112 -7.40 2.63 -17.12
C GLY A 112 -7.14 1.86 -15.82
N PRO A 113 -6.84 0.55 -15.86
CA PRO A 113 -6.88 -0.33 -14.69
C PRO A 113 -5.94 0.12 -13.56
N SER A 114 -4.70 0.49 -13.88
CA SER A 114 -3.74 1.01 -12.88
C SER A 114 -4.19 2.35 -12.27
N GLY A 115 -4.80 3.23 -13.08
CA GLY A 115 -5.33 4.50 -12.60
C GLY A 115 -6.52 4.28 -11.66
N GLN A 116 -7.43 3.39 -12.05
CA GLN A 116 -8.63 3.02 -11.30
C GLN A 116 -8.29 2.32 -9.99
N ALA A 117 -7.35 1.37 -9.96
CA ALA A 117 -6.91 0.70 -8.74
C ALA A 117 -6.33 1.69 -7.72
N GLY A 118 -5.47 2.62 -8.16
CA GLY A 118 -4.91 3.66 -7.29
C GLY A 118 -5.95 4.68 -6.80
N ALA A 119 -6.95 4.99 -7.64
CA ALA A 119 -8.08 5.84 -7.25
C ALA A 119 -8.98 5.14 -6.21
N LEU A 120 -9.26 3.85 -6.41
CA LEU A 120 -10.05 3.03 -5.49
C LEU A 120 -9.37 2.92 -4.12
N ARG A 121 -8.05 2.69 -4.09
CA ARG A 121 -7.24 2.71 -2.86
C ARG A 121 -7.42 4.01 -2.07
N LEU A 122 -7.33 5.16 -2.75
CA LEU A 122 -7.51 6.46 -2.10
C LEU A 122 -8.94 6.66 -1.56
N ALA A 123 -9.95 6.17 -2.30
CA ALA A 123 -11.34 6.25 -1.87
C ALA A 123 -11.60 5.41 -0.60
N ILE A 124 -11.07 4.18 -0.55
CA ILE A 124 -11.18 3.29 0.62
C ILE A 124 -10.49 3.93 1.83
N ALA A 125 -9.26 4.44 1.67
CA ALA A 125 -8.54 5.10 2.76
C ALA A 125 -9.28 6.32 3.31
N ARG A 126 -10.01 7.07 2.47
CA ARG A 126 -10.88 8.17 2.91
C ARG A 126 -12.12 7.67 3.64
N ALA A 127 -12.71 6.58 3.16
CA ALA A 127 -13.89 5.99 3.79
C ALA A 127 -13.57 5.49 5.20
N LEU A 128 -12.40 4.87 5.39
CA LEU A 128 -11.96 4.40 6.72
C LEU A 128 -11.81 5.54 7.74
N ILE A 129 -11.38 6.74 7.32
CA ILE A 129 -11.31 7.90 8.21
C ILE A 129 -12.71 8.38 8.63
N GLU A 130 -13.69 8.31 7.72
CA GLU A 130 -15.08 8.66 8.03
C GLU A 130 -15.71 7.64 8.99
N VAL A 131 -15.27 6.38 8.96
CA VAL A 131 -15.66 5.35 9.93
C VAL A 131 -15.03 5.61 11.29
N THR A 132 -13.70 5.68 11.33
CA THR A 132 -12.91 5.82 12.55
C THR A 132 -11.81 6.86 12.33
N PRO A 133 -11.94 8.07 12.89
CA PRO A 133 -10.98 9.16 12.67
C PRO A 133 -9.60 8.87 13.28
N GLU A 134 -9.53 7.92 14.20
CA GLU A 134 -8.32 7.46 14.91
C GLU A 134 -7.33 6.72 13.99
N ASP A 135 -7.80 6.14 12.87
CA ASP A 135 -6.95 5.41 11.92
C ASP A 135 -6.12 6.35 11.02
N ARG A 136 -6.45 7.64 11.03
CA ARG A 136 -5.79 8.66 10.22
C ARG A 136 -4.27 8.69 10.39
N PRO A 137 -3.66 8.70 11.60
CA PRO A 137 -2.21 8.63 11.78
C PRO A 137 -1.58 7.39 11.14
N ALA A 138 -2.18 6.20 11.25
CA ALA A 138 -1.66 4.99 10.63
C ALA A 138 -1.70 5.09 9.09
N LEU A 139 -2.85 5.48 8.53
CA LEU A 139 -3.04 5.65 7.08
C LEU A 139 -2.18 6.76 6.48
N LYS A 140 -1.93 7.84 7.25
CA LYS A 140 -1.06 8.94 6.83
C LYS A 140 0.41 8.51 6.81
N ARG A 141 0.88 7.78 7.83
CA ARG A 141 2.24 7.23 7.87
C ARG A 141 2.49 6.26 6.72
N ALA A 142 1.52 5.42 6.38
CA ALA A 142 1.58 4.52 5.22
C ALA A 142 1.43 5.21 3.85
N GLY A 143 1.10 6.51 3.82
CA GLY A 143 1.03 7.31 2.59
C GLY A 143 -0.24 7.09 1.73
N PHE A 144 -1.32 6.53 2.28
CA PHE A 144 -2.54 6.24 1.51
C PHE A 144 -3.46 7.43 1.28
N LEU A 145 -3.32 8.49 2.08
CA LEU A 145 -4.18 9.68 2.01
C LEU A 145 -3.74 10.71 0.96
N THR A 146 -2.51 10.61 0.49
CA THR A 146 -1.95 11.52 -0.49
C THR A 146 -2.49 11.18 -1.88
N ARG A 147 -3.17 12.15 -2.50
CA ARG A 147 -3.55 12.04 -3.92
C ARG A 147 -2.29 12.07 -4.76
N ASP A 148 -2.10 11.09 -5.66
CA ASP A 148 -1.06 11.13 -6.69
C ASP A 148 -1.35 12.29 -7.66
N PRO A 149 -0.58 13.39 -7.62
CA PRO A 149 -0.88 14.59 -8.39
C PRO A 149 -0.37 14.48 -9.84
N ARG A 150 0.34 13.41 -10.20
CA ARG A 150 0.97 13.25 -11.50
C ARG A 150 -0.11 13.13 -12.59
N ALA A 151 -0.01 13.99 -13.60
CA ALA A 151 -0.80 13.96 -14.81
C ALA A 151 0.12 13.88 -16.04
N VAL A 152 -0.42 13.47 -17.19
CA VAL A 152 0.35 13.47 -18.44
C VAL A 152 0.59 14.92 -18.86
N GLU A 153 1.85 15.28 -19.04
CA GLU A 153 2.21 16.59 -19.58
C GLU A 153 1.73 16.72 -21.03
N ARG A 154 1.12 17.87 -21.35
CA ARG A 154 0.70 18.17 -22.72
C ARG A 154 1.89 18.15 -23.68
N LYS A 155 1.65 17.75 -24.93
CA LYS A 155 2.63 17.92 -26.01
C LYS A 155 2.84 19.42 -26.27
N LYS A 156 4.07 19.90 -26.11
CA LYS A 156 4.45 21.27 -26.50
C LYS A 156 4.69 21.33 -28.02
N TYR A 157 4.43 22.48 -28.63
CA TYR A 157 4.69 22.70 -30.05
C TYR A 157 6.20 22.56 -30.34
N GLY A 158 6.55 22.15 -31.56
CA GLY A 158 7.94 21.89 -31.95
C GLY A 158 8.59 20.63 -31.36
N LEU A 159 7.96 19.96 -30.39
CA LEU A 159 8.46 18.71 -29.80
C LEU A 159 7.73 17.48 -30.34
N LYS A 160 8.44 16.34 -30.42
CA LYS A 160 7.88 15.05 -30.84
C LYS A 160 6.95 14.45 -29.78
N LYS A 161 7.27 14.64 -28.50
CA LYS A 161 6.47 14.24 -27.31
C LYS A 161 6.58 15.34 -26.24
N ALA A 162 5.96 15.17 -25.07
CA ALA A 162 5.98 16.13 -23.95
C ALA A 162 7.30 16.89 -23.75
N ARG A 163 8.44 16.19 -23.74
CA ARG A 163 9.79 16.77 -23.59
C ARG A 163 10.80 16.33 -24.66
N LYS A 164 10.38 15.52 -25.64
CA LYS A 164 11.29 14.93 -26.64
C LYS A 164 11.49 15.90 -27.81
N ALA A 165 12.64 16.56 -27.86
CA ALA A 165 13.05 17.37 -29.00
C ALA A 165 13.48 16.50 -30.19
N SER A 166 13.38 17.03 -31.41
CA SER A 166 14.12 16.50 -32.55
C SER A 166 15.62 16.76 -32.37
N GLN A 167 16.44 15.93 -33.01
CA GLN A 167 17.87 16.23 -33.13
C GLN A 167 18.03 17.52 -33.94
N TYR A 168 18.87 18.43 -33.45
CA TYR A 168 19.16 19.72 -34.10
C TYR A 168 20.53 19.63 -34.79
N SER A 169 20.63 20.05 -36.06
CA SER A 169 21.89 20.30 -36.75
C SER A 169 22.08 21.81 -36.90
N LYS A 170 23.25 22.31 -36.50
CA LYS A 170 23.67 23.72 -36.68
C LYS A 170 24.38 23.96 -38.02
N ARG A 171 24.73 22.88 -38.72
CA ARG A 171 25.47 22.88 -39.98
C ARG A 171 24.50 22.76 -41.13
#